data_AF-A0A1B8GBC5-F1
#
_entry.id   AF-A0A1B8GBC5-F1
#
_cell.length_a   1.000
_cell.length_b   1.000
_cell.length_c   1.000
_cell.angle_alpha   90.00
_cell.angle_beta   90.00
_cell.angle_gamma   90.00
#
_symmetry.space_group_name_H-M   'P 1'
#
loop_
_entity.id
_entity.type
_entity.pdbx_description
1 polymer ?
#
loop_
_entity_poly.entity_id
_entity_poly.type
_entity_poly.pdbx_seq_one_letter_code
_entity_poly.pdbx_strand_id
1 'polypeptide(L)'
;MINQEDGNPSWQAFLIDLDLAVRDKREGPSGARGKTGTRAFMAIGVLHDNEKHSFMHDLESFFWVLFWICIHYNGPDEKLVVPQFDKWNYVHMEELAKLKLGTVADEEIFRQTATDYFTPYHERLIPWVNRLRRAVFPGGRKWKEEDRDLYARMMEILQEAQKDPNVAD
;
A
#
# COMPACT_ATOMS: atom_id res chain seq x y z
N MET A 1 13.13 -7.00 4.94
CA MET A 1 14.43 -7.12 5.63
C MET A 1 15.28 -5.93 5.18
N ILE A 2 15.85 -5.18 6.10
CA ILE A 2 16.79 -4.09 5.76
C ILE A 2 18.16 -4.74 5.53
N ASN A 3 18.85 -4.34 4.47
CA ASN A 3 20.20 -4.82 4.23
C ASN A 3 21.13 -4.21 5.29
N GLN A 4 21.74 -5.06 6.13
CA GLN A 4 22.63 -4.64 7.22
C GLN A 4 24.11 -4.66 6.82
N GLU A 5 24.44 -4.90 5.55
CA GLU A 5 25.82 -4.81 5.07
C GLU A 5 26.23 -3.35 4.87
N ASP A 6 26.97 -2.81 5.85
CA ASP A 6 27.69 -1.55 5.75
C ASP A 6 28.69 -1.63 4.59
N GLY A 7 28.32 -1.07 3.43
CA GLY A 7 29.23 -0.89 2.29
C GLY A 7 28.69 -1.27 0.91
N ASN A 8 27.49 -1.84 0.80
CA ASN A 8 26.85 -2.03 -0.51
C ASN A 8 25.73 -0.98 -0.73
N PRO A 9 26.01 0.18 -1.35
CA PRO A 9 25.03 1.26 -1.53
C PRO A 9 23.87 0.88 -2.47
N SER A 10 23.91 -0.32 -3.06
CA SER A 10 23.07 -0.66 -4.19
C SER A 10 21.65 -1.09 -3.78
N TRP A 11 21.44 -1.64 -2.57
CA TRP A 11 20.11 -2.14 -2.13
C TRP A 11 19.94 -1.99 -0.61
N GLN A 12 19.37 -0.87 -0.14
CA GLN A 12 19.01 -0.66 1.28
C GLN A 12 17.85 -1.54 1.76
N ALA A 13 16.97 -1.95 0.84
CA ALA A 13 15.88 -2.88 1.09
C ALA A 13 15.59 -3.70 -0.17
N PHE A 14 15.04 -4.90 0.00
CA PHE A 14 14.62 -5.77 -1.09
C PHE A 14 13.28 -6.44 -0.74
N LEU A 15 12.47 -6.72 -1.77
CA LEU A 15 11.25 -7.51 -1.64
C LEU A 15 11.63 -8.94 -1.24
N ILE A 16 10.94 -9.46 -0.23
CA ILE A 16 11.12 -10.80 0.32
C ILE A 16 9.80 -11.56 0.25
N ASP A 17 9.85 -12.85 0.59
CA ASP A 17 8.66 -13.71 0.69
C ASP A 17 7.91 -13.84 -0.65
N LEU A 18 8.62 -14.41 -1.64
CA LEU A 18 8.10 -14.70 -2.97
C LEU A 18 7.48 -16.11 -3.05
N ASP A 19 7.25 -16.78 -1.92
CA ASP A 19 6.76 -18.17 -1.87
C ASP A 19 5.35 -18.32 -2.44
N LEU A 20 4.57 -17.22 -2.46
CA LEU A 20 3.24 -17.14 -3.05
C LEU A 20 3.21 -16.44 -4.41
N ALA A 21 4.37 -16.01 -4.94
CA ALA A 21 4.46 -15.34 -6.22
C ALA A 21 4.06 -16.29 -7.37
N VAL A 22 3.36 -15.74 -8.35
CA VAL A 22 2.90 -16.48 -9.54
C VAL A 22 3.39 -15.79 -10.80
N ARG A 23 3.63 -16.58 -11.85
CA ARG A 23 3.96 -16.03 -13.18
C ARG A 23 2.75 -15.28 -13.73
N ASP A 24 3.01 -14.19 -14.44
CA ASP A 24 2.01 -13.30 -15.05
C ASP A 24 1.03 -14.07 -15.95
N LYS A 25 1.55 -14.99 -16.77
CA LYS A 25 0.73 -16.01 -17.44
C LYS A 25 0.49 -17.18 -16.48
N ARG A 26 -0.68 -17.20 -15.86
CA ARG A 26 -1.09 -18.29 -14.98
C ARG A 26 -1.44 -19.56 -15.76
N GLU A 27 -0.72 -20.64 -15.48
CA GLU A 27 -1.11 -22.00 -15.89
C GLU A 27 -2.07 -22.66 -14.88
N GLY A 28 -2.17 -22.13 -13.65
CA GLY A 28 -3.05 -22.65 -12.60
C GLY A 28 -2.99 -21.84 -11.28
N PRO A 29 -3.81 -22.18 -10.27
CA PRO A 29 -3.74 -21.58 -8.93
C PRO A 29 -2.45 -21.98 -8.19
N SER A 30 -1.95 -21.12 -7.29
CA SER A 30 -0.68 -21.30 -6.56
C SER A 30 -0.69 -22.40 -5.48
N GLY A 31 -1.74 -23.21 -5.40
CA GLY A 31 -1.88 -24.25 -4.37
C GLY A 31 -2.16 -23.73 -2.95
N ALA A 32 -2.21 -22.41 -2.74
CA ALA A 32 -2.54 -21.80 -1.44
C ALA A 32 -3.96 -22.18 -1.00
N ARG A 33 -4.08 -22.78 0.18
CA ARG A 33 -5.38 -23.15 0.78
C ARG A 33 -5.98 -21.92 1.49
N GLY A 34 -6.71 -21.09 0.76
CA GLY A 34 -7.45 -19.93 1.27
C GLY A 34 -6.80 -18.57 0.98
N LYS A 35 -7.47 -17.48 1.41
CA LYS A 35 -6.93 -16.11 1.36
C LYS A 35 -5.74 -16.01 2.31
N THR A 36 -4.55 -15.83 1.76
CA THR A 36 -3.27 -15.73 2.48
C THR A 36 -2.74 -14.29 2.35
N GLY A 37 -2.03 -13.81 3.38
CA GLY A 37 -1.54 -12.42 3.47
C GLY A 37 -2.07 -11.67 4.71
N THR A 38 -1.32 -10.66 5.16
CA THR A 38 -1.74 -9.80 6.28
C THR A 38 -2.98 -9.00 5.88
N ARG A 39 -4.09 -9.16 6.61
CA ARG A 39 -5.42 -8.62 6.24
C ARG A 39 -5.38 -7.13 5.93
N ALA A 40 -4.65 -6.34 6.72
CA ALA A 40 -4.51 -4.91 6.53
C ALA A 40 -3.98 -4.51 5.14
N PHE A 41 -3.22 -5.39 4.46
CA PHE A 41 -2.62 -5.12 3.15
C PHE A 41 -3.36 -5.78 1.99
N MET A 42 -4.38 -6.59 2.25
CA MET A 42 -5.17 -7.20 1.18
C MET A 42 -5.97 -6.13 0.42
N ALA A 43 -6.02 -6.24 -0.90
CA ALA A 43 -6.73 -5.32 -1.77
C ALA A 43 -8.27 -5.41 -1.60
N ILE A 44 -8.99 -4.32 -1.88
CA ILE A 44 -10.45 -4.19 -1.67
C ILE A 44 -11.22 -5.25 -2.47
N GLY A 45 -10.86 -5.47 -3.74
CA GLY A 45 -11.50 -6.48 -4.60
C GLY A 45 -11.33 -7.91 -4.08
N VAL A 46 -10.16 -8.22 -3.51
CA VAL A 46 -9.91 -9.50 -2.85
C VAL A 46 -10.73 -9.64 -1.57
N LEU A 47 -10.85 -8.58 -0.77
CA LEU A 47 -11.60 -8.60 0.50
C LEU A 47 -13.12 -8.75 0.27
N HIS A 48 -13.70 -7.96 -0.62
CA HIS A 48 -15.15 -7.85 -0.82
C HIS A 48 -15.69 -8.86 -1.85
N ASP A 49 -15.08 -8.92 -3.04
CA ASP A 49 -15.63 -9.65 -4.18
C ASP A 49 -14.99 -11.03 -4.36
N ASN A 50 -14.03 -11.38 -3.50
CA ASN A 50 -13.23 -12.60 -3.63
C ASN A 50 -12.58 -12.71 -5.02
N GLU A 51 -12.16 -11.56 -5.57
CA GLU A 51 -11.53 -11.48 -6.89
C GLU A 51 -10.28 -12.35 -6.96
N LYS A 52 -10.04 -12.91 -8.16
CA LYS A 52 -8.81 -13.64 -8.42
C LYS A 52 -7.66 -12.63 -8.42
N HIS A 53 -6.67 -12.86 -7.56
CA HIS A 53 -5.51 -11.98 -7.38
C HIS A 53 -4.83 -11.62 -8.72
N SER A 54 -4.33 -10.41 -8.88
CA SER A 54 -3.71 -9.88 -10.12
C SER A 54 -2.63 -8.88 -9.75
N PHE A 55 -1.78 -8.48 -10.70
CA PHE A 55 -0.71 -7.51 -10.42
C PHE A 55 -1.26 -6.18 -9.84
N MET A 56 -2.46 -5.76 -10.25
CA MET A 56 -3.09 -4.54 -9.71
C MET A 56 -3.42 -4.67 -8.22
N HIS A 57 -3.73 -5.88 -7.74
CA HIS A 57 -3.92 -6.12 -6.32
C HIS A 57 -2.59 -6.00 -5.57
N ASP A 58 -1.46 -6.43 -6.16
CA ASP A 58 -0.13 -6.22 -5.57
C ASP A 58 0.21 -4.73 -5.46
N LEU A 59 -0.16 -3.94 -6.47
CA LEU A 59 0.02 -2.48 -6.46
C LEU A 59 -0.86 -1.78 -5.43
N GLU A 60 -2.11 -2.23 -5.27
CA GLU A 60 -2.99 -1.76 -4.20
C GLU A 60 -2.42 -2.14 -2.81
N SER A 61 -1.94 -3.37 -2.66
CA SER A 61 -1.26 -3.83 -1.43
C SER A 61 -0.04 -2.97 -1.10
N PHE A 62 0.77 -2.61 -2.10
CA PHE A 62 1.90 -1.69 -1.91
C PHE A 62 1.45 -0.33 -1.37
N PHE A 63 0.38 0.26 -1.94
CA PHE A 63 -0.20 1.49 -1.42
C PHE A 63 -0.60 1.35 0.06
N TRP A 64 -1.26 0.26 0.44
CA TRP A 64 -1.67 0.03 1.82
C TRP A 64 -0.49 -0.16 2.77
N VAL A 65 0.60 -0.79 2.32
CA VAL A 65 1.84 -0.88 3.11
C VAL A 65 2.46 0.49 3.32
N LEU A 66 2.55 1.33 2.28
CA LEU A 66 3.08 2.69 2.41
C LEU A 66 2.23 3.55 3.36
N PHE A 67 0.90 3.51 3.20
CA PHE A 67 -0.04 4.18 4.09
C PHE A 67 0.11 3.71 5.54
N TRP A 68 0.30 2.39 5.74
CA TRP A 68 0.52 1.81 7.06
C TRP A 68 1.83 2.29 7.69
N ILE A 69 2.92 2.34 6.92
CA ILE A 69 4.23 2.83 7.38
C ILE A 69 4.10 4.28 7.84
N CYS A 70 3.45 5.14 7.04
CA CYS A 70 3.30 6.55 7.37
C CYS A 70 2.58 6.78 8.72
N ILE A 71 1.67 5.87 9.10
CA ILE A 71 0.88 5.94 10.34
C ILE A 71 1.59 5.30 11.54
N HIS A 72 2.26 4.16 11.34
CA HIS A 72 2.74 3.32 12.43
C HIS A 72 4.25 3.44 12.70
N TYR A 73 4.98 4.26 11.94
CA TYR A 73 6.43 4.37 12.10
C TYR A 73 6.83 5.83 12.10
N ASN A 74 7.51 6.30 13.14
CA ASN A 74 8.08 7.64 13.22
C ASN A 74 9.59 7.57 12.90
N GLY A 75 9.91 7.05 11.72
CA GLY A 75 11.27 6.71 11.31
C GLY A 75 11.61 5.22 11.46
N PRO A 76 12.85 4.81 11.14
CA PRO A 76 13.25 3.39 11.06
C PRO A 76 13.11 2.62 12.39
N ASP A 77 13.36 3.30 13.52
CA ASP A 77 13.51 2.66 14.83
C ASP A 77 12.32 2.87 15.77
N GLU A 78 11.36 3.72 15.39
CA GLU A 78 10.23 4.07 16.25
C GLU A 78 8.91 3.54 15.68
N LYS A 79 8.45 2.41 16.20
CA LYS A 79 7.13 1.85 15.87
C LYS A 79 6.06 2.37 16.84
N LEU A 80 5.01 2.94 16.27
CA LEU A 80 3.78 3.33 16.94
C LEU A 80 2.67 2.32 16.63
N VAL A 81 1.71 2.20 17.56
CA VAL A 81 0.47 1.43 17.34
C VAL A 81 -0.69 2.42 17.37
N VAL A 82 -1.31 2.66 16.21
CA VAL A 82 -2.48 3.53 16.11
C VAL A 82 -3.72 2.63 16.09
N PRO A 83 -4.49 2.53 17.19
CA PRO A 83 -5.53 1.50 17.35
C PRO A 83 -6.59 1.50 16.24
N GLN A 84 -6.90 2.68 15.69
CA GLN A 84 -7.84 2.86 14.59
C GLN A 84 -7.43 2.12 13.32
N PHE A 85 -6.14 2.00 13.05
CA PHE A 85 -5.61 1.30 11.88
C PHE A 85 -5.10 -0.09 12.25
N ASP A 86 -4.57 -0.29 13.46
CA ASP A 86 -4.17 -1.62 13.95
C ASP A 86 -5.34 -2.62 13.91
N LYS A 87 -6.57 -2.15 14.18
CA LYS A 87 -7.80 -2.98 14.10
C LYS A 87 -8.01 -3.63 12.73
N TRP A 88 -7.43 -3.10 11.66
CA TRP A 88 -7.57 -3.65 10.30
C TRP A 88 -7.01 -5.08 10.19
N ASN A 89 -6.13 -5.49 11.10
CA ASN A 89 -5.64 -6.86 11.18
C ASN A 89 -6.71 -7.86 11.68
N TYR A 90 -7.73 -7.38 12.38
CA TYR A 90 -8.65 -8.23 13.13
C TYR A 90 -10.10 -8.15 12.66
N VAL A 91 -10.53 -6.99 12.14
CA VAL A 91 -11.91 -6.80 11.65
C VAL A 91 -12.26 -7.77 10.52
N HIS A 92 -13.56 -8.01 10.35
CA HIS A 92 -14.07 -8.90 9.31
C HIS A 92 -13.74 -8.36 7.91
N MET A 93 -13.51 -9.25 6.94
CA MET A 93 -13.03 -8.87 5.60
C MET A 93 -13.95 -7.88 4.88
N GLU A 94 -15.26 -8.08 4.96
CA GLU A 94 -16.24 -7.18 4.34
C GLU A 94 -16.23 -5.79 5.01
N GLU A 95 -16.11 -5.76 6.33
CA GLU A 95 -15.99 -4.51 7.10
C GLU A 95 -14.70 -3.77 6.73
N LEU A 96 -13.58 -4.51 6.61
CA LEU A 96 -12.30 -3.93 6.19
C LEU A 96 -12.38 -3.29 4.81
N ALA A 97 -13.03 -3.97 3.85
CA ALA A 97 -13.22 -3.42 2.51
C ALA A 97 -14.00 -2.10 2.53
N LYS A 98 -15.06 -2.01 3.34
CA LYS A 98 -15.86 -0.79 3.51
C LYS A 98 -15.05 0.33 4.17
N LEU A 99 -14.27 0.02 5.21
CA LEU A 99 -13.37 0.98 5.86
C LEU A 99 -12.36 1.54 4.86
N LYS A 100 -11.68 0.67 4.10
CA LYS A 100 -10.71 1.06 3.07
C LYS A 100 -11.33 1.95 2.00
N LEU A 101 -12.50 1.57 1.48
CA LEU A 101 -13.24 2.40 0.52
C LEU A 101 -13.56 3.78 1.10
N GLY A 102 -14.07 3.84 2.34
CA GLY A 102 -14.36 5.10 3.03
C GLY A 102 -13.12 5.99 3.19
N THR A 103 -11.95 5.40 3.45
CA THR A 103 -10.68 6.13 3.56
C THR A 103 -10.23 6.77 2.24
N VAL A 104 -10.42 6.12 1.09
CA VAL A 104 -9.86 6.58 -0.20
C VAL A 104 -10.88 7.26 -1.12
N ALA A 105 -12.17 7.18 -0.79
CA ALA A 105 -13.27 7.65 -1.62
C ALA A 105 -13.23 9.16 -1.87
N ASP A 106 -13.02 9.93 -0.80
CA ASP A 106 -12.99 11.38 -0.85
C ASP A 106 -11.58 11.90 -0.56
N GLU A 107 -11.16 12.89 -1.34
CA GLU A 107 -9.80 13.41 -1.22
C GLU A 107 -9.60 14.29 0.01
N GLU A 108 -10.58 15.11 0.36
CA GLU A 108 -10.48 15.99 1.53
C GLU A 108 -10.45 15.15 2.80
N ILE A 109 -11.31 14.14 2.89
CA ILE A 109 -11.31 13.17 3.98
C ILE A 109 -9.97 12.40 4.04
N PHE A 110 -9.44 11.95 2.89
CA PHE A 110 -8.16 11.27 2.86
C PHE A 110 -7.02 12.17 3.36
N ARG A 111 -6.96 13.42 2.88
CA ARG A 111 -5.94 14.38 3.30
C ARG A 111 -6.05 14.70 4.79
N GLN A 112 -7.25 14.92 5.30
CA GLN A 112 -7.47 15.15 6.72
C GLN A 112 -6.99 13.94 7.55
N THR A 113 -7.36 12.73 7.13
CA THR A 113 -6.88 11.49 7.76
C THR A 113 -5.36 11.40 7.73
N ALA A 114 -4.71 11.74 6.61
CA ALA A 114 -3.27 11.72 6.51
C ALA A 114 -2.61 12.76 7.44
N THR A 115 -3.13 13.98 7.50
CA THR A 115 -2.66 15.03 8.43
C THR A 115 -2.82 14.62 9.90
N ASP A 116 -3.92 13.96 10.25
CA ASP A 116 -4.21 13.60 11.64
C ASP A 116 -3.41 12.39 12.14
N TYR A 117 -3.04 11.47 11.24
CA TYR A 117 -2.49 10.18 11.63
C TYR A 117 -1.11 9.87 11.06
N PHE A 118 -0.62 10.57 10.04
CA PHE A 118 0.76 10.37 9.62
C PHE A 118 1.68 10.89 10.71
N THR A 119 2.70 10.09 11.01
CA THR A 119 3.73 10.46 11.97
C THR A 119 4.49 11.71 11.50
N PRO A 120 5.08 12.50 12.42
CA PRO A 120 5.89 13.65 12.05
C PRO A 120 6.98 13.33 11.02
N TYR A 121 7.59 12.15 11.12
CA TYR A 121 8.60 11.68 10.16
C TYR A 121 8.07 11.56 8.71
N HIS A 122 6.78 11.26 8.53
CA HIS A 122 6.18 11.00 7.23
C HIS A 122 5.21 12.11 6.76
N GLU A 123 5.07 13.22 7.49
CA GLU A 123 4.15 14.32 7.16
C GLU A 123 4.40 14.88 5.76
N ARG A 124 5.67 15.01 5.38
CA ARG A 124 6.11 15.50 4.06
C ARG A 124 5.65 14.61 2.89
N LEU A 125 5.31 13.34 3.15
CA LEU A 125 4.82 12.41 2.12
C LEU A 125 3.33 12.57 1.82
N ILE A 126 2.55 13.31 2.62
CA ILE A 126 1.09 13.44 2.45
C ILE A 126 0.69 13.79 1.00
N PRO A 127 1.29 14.79 0.32
CA PRO A 127 0.94 15.11 -1.06
C PRO A 127 1.21 13.94 -2.02
N TRP A 128 2.31 13.22 -1.82
CA TRP A 128 2.75 12.11 -2.67
C TRP A 128 1.92 10.86 -2.48
N VAL A 129 1.58 10.51 -1.23
CA VAL A 129 0.68 9.40 -0.94
C VAL A 129 -0.73 9.71 -1.48
N ASN A 130 -1.19 10.96 -1.42
CA ASN A 130 -2.47 11.34 -2.06
C ASN A 130 -2.41 11.24 -3.59
N ARG A 131 -1.28 11.58 -4.23
CA ARG A 131 -1.09 11.35 -5.68
C ARG A 131 -1.13 9.86 -6.03
N LEU A 132 -0.47 9.02 -5.24
CA LEU A 132 -0.54 7.56 -5.40
C LEU A 132 -1.97 7.04 -5.22
N ARG A 133 -2.71 7.53 -4.21
CA ARG A 133 -4.11 7.20 -3.99
C ARG A 133 -4.94 7.47 -5.24
N ARG A 134 -4.79 8.65 -5.88
CA ARG A 134 -5.51 8.98 -7.12
C ARG A 134 -5.20 8.01 -8.25
N ALA A 135 -3.95 7.57 -8.36
CA ALA A 135 -3.53 6.62 -9.40
C ALA A 135 -4.11 5.22 -9.16
N VAL A 136 -4.05 4.73 -7.91
CA VAL A 136 -4.50 3.38 -7.51
C VAL A 136 -6.03 3.28 -7.43
N PHE A 137 -6.69 4.35 -6.99
CA PHE A 137 -8.15 4.44 -6.80
C PHE A 137 -8.74 5.57 -7.64
N PRO A 138 -8.81 5.43 -8.98
CA PRO A 138 -9.34 6.46 -9.85
C PRO A 138 -10.79 6.79 -9.46
N GLY A 139 -11.05 8.07 -9.17
CA GLY A 139 -12.36 8.54 -8.69
C GLY A 139 -12.77 8.01 -7.31
N GLY A 140 -11.81 7.56 -6.50
CA GLY A 140 -12.05 7.07 -5.13
C GLY A 140 -12.69 5.68 -5.06
N ARG A 141 -12.53 4.87 -6.10
CA ARG A 141 -13.18 3.55 -6.21
C ARG A 141 -12.15 2.47 -6.47
N LYS A 142 -12.51 1.23 -6.14
CA LYS A 142 -11.80 0.07 -6.68
C LYS A 142 -11.89 0.08 -8.21
N TRP A 143 -10.82 -0.35 -8.88
CA TRP A 143 -10.83 -0.53 -10.32
C TRP A 143 -11.82 -1.65 -10.71
N LYS A 144 -12.31 -1.57 -11.95
CA LYS A 144 -13.22 -2.57 -12.55
C LYS A 144 -12.61 -3.28 -13.74
N GLU A 145 -11.61 -2.66 -14.35
CA GLU A 145 -10.92 -3.12 -15.54
C GLU A 145 -9.42 -3.06 -15.28
N GLU A 146 -8.67 -3.88 -16.01
CA GLU A 146 -7.22 -3.94 -15.90
C GLU A 146 -6.58 -2.67 -16.47
N ASP A 147 -5.67 -2.06 -15.71
CA ASP A 147 -4.89 -0.89 -16.13
C ASP A 147 -3.39 -1.23 -16.13
N ARG A 148 -2.86 -1.49 -17.33
CA ARG A 148 -1.47 -1.91 -17.53
C ARG A 148 -0.46 -0.80 -17.30
N ASP A 149 -0.89 0.44 -17.37
CA ASP A 149 -0.02 1.60 -17.20
C ASP A 149 0.07 2.04 -15.73
N LEU A 150 -0.74 1.46 -14.84
CA LEU A 150 -0.75 1.78 -13.41
C LEU A 150 0.63 1.64 -12.76
N TYR A 151 1.36 0.57 -13.09
CA TYR A 151 2.72 0.37 -12.58
C TYR A 151 3.65 1.53 -12.96
N ALA A 152 3.65 1.91 -14.24
CA ALA A 152 4.49 3.00 -14.73
C ALA A 152 4.13 4.32 -14.04
N ARG A 153 2.84 4.64 -13.91
CA ARG A 153 2.39 5.86 -13.23
C ARG A 153 2.77 5.89 -11.75
N MET A 154 2.65 4.76 -11.04
CA MET A 154 3.09 4.68 -9.64
C MET A 154 4.60 4.90 -9.52
N MET A 155 5.38 4.30 -10.41
CA MET A 155 6.84 4.49 -10.44
C MET A 155 7.23 5.94 -10.73
N GLU A 156 6.57 6.59 -11.68
CA GLU A 156 6.78 8.02 -11.97
C GLU A 156 6.50 8.89 -10.74
N ILE A 157 5.37 8.68 -10.06
CA ILE A 157 5.02 9.42 -8.84
C ILE A 157 6.08 9.23 -7.74
N LEU A 158 6.56 8.00 -7.54
CA LEU A 158 7.60 7.71 -6.55
C LEU A 158 8.95 8.35 -6.91
N GLN A 159 9.33 8.33 -8.20
CA GLN A 159 10.56 8.97 -8.68
C GLN A 159 10.50 10.50 -8.58
N GLU A 160 9.34 11.09 -8.79
CA GLU A 160 9.11 12.52 -8.58
C GLU A 160 9.21 12.86 -7.08
N ALA A 161 8.62 12.04 -6.20
CA ALA A 161 8.71 12.22 -4.75
C ALA A 161 10.16 12.19 -4.24
N GLN A 162 10.99 11.29 -4.78
CA GLN A 162 12.42 11.22 -4.44
C GLN A 162 13.22 12.47 -4.84
N LYS A 163 12.73 13.24 -5.82
CA LYS A 163 13.37 14.47 -6.30
C LYS A 163 12.80 15.71 -5.61
N ASP A 164 11.76 15.57 -4.78
CA ASP A 164 11.13 16.68 -4.08
C ASP A 164 12.02 17.11 -2.90
N PRO A 165 12.57 18.35 -2.92
CA PRO A 165 13.41 18.83 -1.82
C PRO A 165 12.66 18.99 -0.50
N ASN A 166 11.32 18.95 -0.51
CA ASN A 166 10.52 18.93 0.71
C ASN A 166 10.38 17.53 1.31
N VAL A 167 10.81 16.48 0.60
CA VAL A 167 10.75 15.07 1.05
C VAL A 167 12.14 14.52 1.28
N ALA A 168 13.08 14.78 0.37
CA ALA A 168 14.47 14.35 0.48
C ALA A 168 15.25 15.30 1.40
N ASP A 169 15.52 14.84 2.63
CA ASP A 169 16.60 15.37 3.48
C ASP A 169 17.90 14.58 3.23
#